data_AF-A0A5B0FMQ1-F1
#
_entry.id   AF-A0A5B0FMQ1-F1
#
_cell.length_a   1.000
_cell.length_b   1.000
_cell.length_c   1.000
_cell.angle_alpha   90.00
_cell.angle_beta   90.00
_cell.angle_gamma   90.00
#
_symmetry.space_group_name_H-M   'P 1'
#
loop_
_entity.id
_entity.type
_entity.pdbx_description
1 polymer ?
#
loop_
_entity_poly.entity_id
_entity_poly.type
_entity_poly.pdbx_seq_one_letter_code
_entity_poly.pdbx_strand_id
1 'polypeptide(L)'
;MDKGRIRLDDLRKEVPFSVPEDYFDNLPQIIQSRIPAEPVRKPVVSWSWQRASAMVAAMALVLMLVWVTVPERQGSLGKEPLSGISNATIINYLEDEDISYYDLSEHKVVQKAFDTDSTVLYYLDGLDDDILRQQIQETTSGNEII
;
A
#
# COMPACT_ATOMS: atom_id res chain seq x y z
N MET A 1 25.02 72.80 -21.93
CA MET A 1 23.76 73.28 -21.33
C MET A 1 23.19 72.14 -20.49
N ASP A 2 23.50 72.10 -19.19
CA ASP A 2 23.02 71.07 -18.26
C ASP A 2 21.63 71.49 -17.76
N LYS A 3 20.57 70.98 -18.39
CA LYS A 3 19.18 71.24 -17.99
C LYS A 3 18.73 70.15 -17.02
N GLY A 4 18.39 70.55 -15.80
CA GLY A 4 17.36 69.84 -15.02
C GLY A 4 17.81 69.09 -13.77
N ARG A 5 18.60 69.71 -12.89
CA ARG A 5 18.72 69.22 -11.50
C ARG A 5 17.90 70.13 -10.59
N ILE A 6 16.64 69.76 -10.33
CA ILE A 6 15.80 70.46 -9.34
C ILE A 6 16.34 70.09 -7.96
N ARG A 7 16.84 71.07 -7.20
CA ARG A 7 17.24 70.88 -5.80
C ARG A 7 15.99 70.93 -4.93
N LEU A 8 15.91 70.07 -3.91
CA LEU A 8 14.78 70.04 -2.98
C LEU A 8 14.57 71.37 -2.26
N ASP A 9 15.65 72.14 -2.10
CA ASP A 9 15.64 73.48 -1.48
C ASP A 9 14.99 74.57 -2.38
N ASP A 10 14.89 74.34 -3.70
CA ASP A 10 14.24 75.25 -4.66
C ASP A 10 12.72 75.01 -4.79
N LEU A 11 12.18 73.96 -4.13
CA LEU A 11 10.74 73.70 -4.13
C LEU A 11 10.03 74.53 -3.05
N ARG A 12 9.00 75.27 -3.47
CA ARG A 12 8.08 75.97 -2.57
C ARG A 12 7.41 74.95 -1.65
N LYS A 13 7.71 75.03 -0.35
CA LYS A 13 7.11 74.21 0.71
C LYS A 13 5.70 74.71 1.03
N GLU A 14 4.83 74.62 0.06
CA GLU A 14 3.41 74.94 0.22
C GLU A 14 2.65 73.65 0.40
N VAL A 15 1.66 73.67 1.28
CA VAL A 15 0.74 72.55 1.48
C VAL A 15 -0.49 72.87 0.63
N PRO A 16 -0.57 72.39 -0.63
CA PRO A 16 -1.64 72.78 -1.55
C PRO A 16 -3.02 72.22 -1.17
N PHE A 17 -3.08 71.31 -0.19
CA PHE A 17 -4.29 70.64 0.23
C PHE A 17 -4.56 70.92 1.71
N SER A 18 -5.72 71.53 1.99
CA SER A 18 -6.29 71.56 3.34
C SER A 18 -7.29 70.42 3.48
N VAL A 19 -7.25 69.76 4.63
CA VAL A 19 -8.26 68.77 5.02
C VAL A 19 -9.29 69.44 5.93
N PRO A 20 -10.57 69.04 5.87
CA PRO A 20 -11.55 69.44 6.86
C PRO A 20 -11.18 68.98 8.27
N GLU A 21 -11.67 69.69 9.29
CA GLU A 21 -11.60 69.22 10.68
C GLU A 21 -12.27 67.84 10.82
N ASP A 22 -11.70 67.00 11.67
CA ASP A 22 -12.14 65.63 11.97
C ASP A 22 -12.22 64.66 10.78
N TYR A 23 -11.60 64.98 9.62
CA TYR A 23 -11.61 64.10 8.45
C TYR A 23 -10.98 62.73 8.76
N PHE A 24 -9.82 62.74 9.40
CA PHE A 24 -9.09 61.51 9.75
C PHE A 24 -9.74 60.77 10.92
N ASP A 25 -10.43 61.47 11.81
CA ASP A 25 -11.14 60.86 12.94
C ASP A 25 -12.38 60.10 12.50
N ASN A 26 -13.10 60.61 11.49
CA ASN A 26 -14.30 59.97 10.94
C ASN A 26 -13.99 58.93 9.84
N LEU A 27 -12.77 58.95 9.28
CA LEU A 27 -12.37 58.07 8.18
C LEU A 27 -12.59 56.57 8.48
N PRO A 28 -12.22 56.03 9.66
CA PRO A 28 -12.42 54.60 9.97
C PRO A 28 -13.89 54.18 9.89
N GLN A 29 -14.80 55.03 10.37
CA GLN A 29 -16.23 54.76 10.36
C GLN A 29 -16.80 54.81 8.93
N ILE A 30 -16.35 55.77 8.13
CA ILE A 30 -16.74 55.88 6.72
C ILE A 30 -16.28 54.63 5.95
N ILE A 31 -15.06 54.18 6.16
CA ILE A 31 -14.53 52.96 5.51
C ILE A 31 -15.35 51.74 5.93
N GLN A 32 -15.60 51.55 7.23
CA GLN A 32 -16.41 50.42 7.73
C GLN A 32 -17.82 50.42 7.16
N SER A 33 -18.47 51.59 7.03
CA SER A 33 -19.81 51.69 6.44
C SER A 33 -19.87 51.32 4.96
N ARG A 34 -18.74 51.44 4.25
CA ARG A 34 -18.61 51.15 2.82
C ARG A 34 -18.16 49.73 2.54
N ILE A 35 -17.69 48.98 3.55
CA ILE A 35 -17.35 47.58 3.41
C ILE A 35 -18.67 46.79 3.54
N PRO A 36 -19.18 46.17 2.45
CA PRO A 36 -20.34 45.31 2.57
C PRO A 36 -20.00 44.16 3.52
N ALA A 37 -20.85 43.93 4.52
CA ALA A 37 -20.71 42.76 5.39
C ALA A 37 -20.63 41.52 4.50
N GLU A 38 -19.55 40.74 4.63
CA GLU A 38 -19.41 39.51 3.86
C GLU A 38 -20.63 38.64 4.15
N PRO A 39 -21.39 38.22 3.14
CA PRO A 39 -22.58 37.43 3.37
C PRO A 39 -22.15 36.17 4.09
N VAL A 40 -22.64 35.98 5.32
CA VAL A 40 -22.45 34.74 6.09
C VAL A 40 -22.83 33.61 5.14
N ARG A 41 -21.81 32.86 4.69
CA ARG A 41 -21.97 31.78 3.74
C ARG A 41 -22.80 30.70 4.41
N LYS A 42 -24.12 30.80 4.29
CA LYS A 42 -25.03 29.74 4.71
C LYS A 42 -24.76 28.56 3.79
N PRO A 43 -24.38 27.38 4.31
CA PRO A 43 -24.23 26.22 3.46
C PRO A 43 -25.57 25.92 2.79
N VAL A 44 -25.62 26.04 1.46
CA VAL A 44 -26.81 25.77 0.63
C VAL A 44 -27.14 24.29 0.52
N VAL A 45 -26.34 23.44 1.16
CA VAL A 45 -26.52 21.99 1.19
C VAL A 45 -26.92 21.59 2.60
N SER A 46 -28.21 21.68 2.90
CA SER A 46 -28.79 20.89 3.98
C SER A 46 -28.78 19.43 3.51
N TRP A 47 -27.71 18.72 3.86
CA TRP A 47 -27.56 17.29 3.63
C TRP A 47 -28.68 16.57 4.39
N SER A 48 -29.83 16.39 3.75
CA SER A 48 -30.96 15.67 4.32
C SER A 48 -30.53 14.23 4.57
N TRP A 49 -30.49 13.81 5.83
CA TRP A 49 -30.17 12.44 6.26
C TRP A 49 -31.04 11.36 5.56
N GLN A 50 -32.16 11.76 4.96
CA GLN A 50 -33.00 10.94 4.08
C GLN A 50 -32.30 10.48 2.78
N ARG A 51 -31.28 11.20 2.29
CA ARG A 51 -30.46 10.77 1.15
C ARG A 51 -29.39 9.74 1.57
N ALA A 52 -29.02 9.72 2.85
CA ALA A 52 -28.10 8.71 3.37
C ALA A 52 -28.79 7.34 3.53
N SER A 53 -30.08 7.29 3.89
CA SER A 53 -30.82 6.02 3.99
C SER A 53 -31.06 5.35 2.64
N ALA A 54 -31.20 6.12 1.55
CA ALA A 54 -31.34 5.58 0.20
C ALA A 54 -30.06 4.83 -0.27
N MET A 55 -28.87 5.31 0.13
CA MET A 55 -27.61 4.61 -0.16
C MET A 55 -27.47 3.30 0.62
N VAL A 56 -27.94 3.25 1.88
CA VAL A 56 -27.93 2.02 2.68
C VAL A 56 -28.83 0.94 2.06
N ALA A 57 -30.02 1.33 1.58
CA ALA A 57 -30.93 0.39 0.91
C ALA A 57 -30.33 -0.18 -0.38
N ALA A 58 -29.65 0.65 -1.18
CA ALA A 58 -28.96 0.20 -2.39
C ALA A 58 -27.80 -0.76 -2.08
N MET A 59 -26.97 -0.45 -1.08
CA MET A 59 -25.88 -1.34 -0.67
C MET A 59 -26.38 -2.69 -0.14
N ALA A 60 -27.47 -2.70 0.64
CA ALA A 60 -28.08 -3.95 1.11
C ALA A 60 -28.62 -4.81 -0.05
N LEU A 61 -29.22 -4.18 -1.06
CA LEU A 61 -29.73 -4.86 -2.25
C LEU A 61 -28.59 -5.47 -3.09
N VAL A 62 -27.48 -4.75 -3.25
CA VAL A 62 -26.28 -5.26 -3.93
C VAL A 62 -25.67 -6.44 -3.17
N LEU A 63 -25.52 -6.36 -1.85
CA LEU A 63 -25.03 -7.49 -1.04
C LEU A 63 -25.96 -8.70 -1.10
N MET A 64 -27.28 -8.49 -1.09
CA MET A 64 -28.26 -9.55 -1.25
C MET A 64 -28.17 -10.20 -2.63
N LEU A 65 -28.03 -9.41 -3.71
CA LEU A 65 -27.86 -9.94 -5.06
C LEU A 65 -26.54 -10.69 -5.23
N VAL A 66 -25.44 -10.19 -4.65
CA VAL A 66 -24.14 -10.87 -4.62
C VAL A 66 -24.27 -12.21 -3.89
N TRP A 67 -24.95 -12.25 -2.74
CA TRP A 67 -25.19 -13.50 -2.02
C TRP A 67 -26.04 -14.51 -2.82
N VAL A 68 -27.04 -14.04 -3.59
CA VAL A 68 -27.89 -14.92 -4.42
C VAL A 68 -27.20 -15.35 -5.72
N THR A 69 -26.36 -14.49 -6.31
CA THR A 69 -25.78 -14.71 -7.65
C THR A 69 -24.37 -15.30 -7.62
N VAL A 70 -23.60 -15.12 -6.55
CA VAL A 70 -22.26 -15.68 -6.47
C VAL A 70 -22.36 -17.17 -6.12
N PRO A 71 -22.09 -18.10 -7.05
CA PRO A 71 -21.94 -19.50 -6.67
C PRO A 71 -20.77 -19.58 -5.69
N GLU A 72 -20.89 -20.39 -4.63
CA GLU A 72 -19.83 -20.66 -3.65
C GLU A 72 -18.60 -21.28 -4.35
N ARG A 73 -17.81 -20.45 -5.03
CA ARG A 73 -16.46 -20.79 -5.50
C ARG A 73 -15.47 -20.36 -4.43
N GLN A 74 -15.71 -20.87 -3.22
CA GLN A 74 -14.75 -20.82 -2.12
C GLN A 74 -14.63 -22.21 -1.51
N GLY A 75 -14.37 -23.21 -2.36
CA GLY A 75 -13.27 -24.07 -2.01
C GLY A 75 -12.02 -23.22 -2.20
N SER A 76 -11.21 -23.07 -1.15
CA SER A 76 -9.76 -22.92 -1.34
C SER A 76 -9.32 -23.84 -2.50
N LEU A 77 -8.19 -23.60 -3.15
CA LEU A 77 -7.44 -24.75 -3.67
C LEU A 77 -7.01 -25.60 -2.45
N GLY A 78 -7.98 -26.13 -1.71
CA GLY A 78 -7.80 -27.10 -0.67
C GLY A 78 -7.30 -28.29 -1.44
N LYS A 79 -6.02 -28.61 -1.25
CA LYS A 79 -5.37 -29.92 -1.10
C LYS A 79 -5.93 -31.11 -1.89
N GLU A 80 -7.23 -31.20 -2.13
CA GLU A 80 -7.97 -32.10 -3.00
C GLU A 80 -7.47 -32.21 -4.46
N PRO A 81 -7.11 -31.14 -5.19
CA PRO A 81 -6.66 -31.30 -6.58
C PRO A 81 -5.25 -31.88 -6.66
N LEU A 82 -4.46 -31.81 -5.57
CA LEU A 82 -3.12 -32.40 -5.53
C LEU A 82 -3.07 -33.76 -4.83
N SER A 83 -3.99 -34.07 -3.91
CA SER A 83 -4.07 -35.38 -3.24
C SER A 83 -4.54 -36.50 -4.18
N GLY A 84 -5.23 -36.17 -5.27
CA GLY A 84 -5.64 -37.11 -6.32
C GLY A 84 -4.55 -37.42 -7.36
N ILE A 85 -3.40 -36.74 -7.30
CA ILE A 85 -2.30 -36.96 -8.23
C ILE A 85 -1.44 -38.13 -7.72
N SER A 86 -1.25 -39.15 -8.55
CA SER A 86 -0.41 -40.30 -8.18
C SER A 86 1.07 -39.95 -8.26
N ASN A 87 1.89 -40.60 -7.42
CA ASN A 87 3.36 -40.46 -7.48
C ASN A 87 3.92 -40.78 -8.87
N ALA A 88 3.33 -41.72 -9.60
CA ALA A 88 3.73 -42.05 -10.98
C ALA A 88 3.50 -40.87 -11.95
N THR A 89 2.45 -40.09 -11.75
CA THR A 89 2.18 -38.89 -12.56
C THR A 89 3.20 -37.79 -12.26
N ILE A 90 3.57 -37.63 -10.98
CA ILE A 90 4.59 -36.67 -10.54
C ILE A 90 5.95 -37.03 -11.15
N ILE A 91 6.34 -38.31 -11.12
CA ILE A 91 7.61 -38.78 -11.69
C ILE A 91 7.64 -38.56 -13.21
N ASN A 92 6.58 -38.94 -13.94
CA ASN A 92 6.51 -38.72 -15.39
C ASN A 92 6.59 -37.24 -15.77
N TYR A 93 5.96 -36.34 -15.00
CA TYR A 93 6.03 -34.90 -15.24
C TYR A 93 7.43 -34.35 -15.02
N LEU A 94 8.10 -34.78 -13.95
CA LEU A 94 9.48 -34.36 -13.66
C LEU A 94 10.47 -34.87 -14.72
N GLU A 95 10.23 -36.06 -15.28
CA GLU A 95 11.03 -36.65 -16.34
C GLU A 95 10.80 -35.97 -17.71
N ASP A 96 9.56 -35.59 -18.03
CA ASP A 96 9.21 -34.87 -19.27
C ASP A 96 9.76 -33.43 -19.30
N GLU A 97 9.77 -32.76 -18.15
CA GLU A 97 10.30 -31.39 -18.00
C GLU A 97 11.83 -31.36 -17.77
N ASP A 98 12.53 -32.51 -17.81
CA ASP A 98 13.98 -32.64 -17.58
C ASP A 98 14.46 -31.94 -16.29
N ILE A 99 13.65 -32.01 -15.23
CA ILE A 99 13.94 -31.32 -13.96
C ILE A 99 14.85 -32.20 -13.12
N SER A 100 16.10 -31.76 -12.92
CA SER A 100 17.05 -32.51 -12.10
C SER A 100 16.81 -32.29 -10.60
N TYR A 101 17.29 -33.22 -9.78
CA TYR A 101 17.28 -33.09 -8.31
C TYR A 101 17.97 -31.79 -7.84
N TYR A 102 19.03 -31.38 -8.55
CA TYR A 102 19.77 -30.16 -8.22
C TYR A 102 18.90 -28.91 -8.43
N ASP A 103 18.13 -28.85 -9.51
CA ASP A 103 17.23 -27.72 -9.80
C ASP A 103 16.10 -27.62 -8.76
N LEU A 104 15.59 -28.76 -8.28
CA LEU A 104 14.58 -28.80 -7.22
C LEU A 104 15.12 -28.33 -5.88
N SER A 105 16.39 -28.62 -5.57
CA SER A 105 17.04 -28.25 -4.31
C SER A 105 17.20 -26.74 -4.13
N GLU A 106 17.22 -25.98 -5.23
CA GLU A 106 17.23 -24.52 -5.21
C GLU A 106 15.85 -23.92 -4.86
N HIS A 107 14.79 -24.72 -4.95
CA HIS A 107 13.44 -24.26 -4.71
C HIS A 107 13.12 -24.18 -3.21
N LYS A 108 12.69 -23.00 -2.75
CA LYS A 108 12.40 -22.72 -1.32
C LYS A 108 11.41 -23.69 -0.67
N VAL A 109 10.48 -24.24 -1.45
CA VAL A 109 9.49 -25.21 -0.96
C VAL A 109 10.17 -26.53 -0.57
N VAL A 110 11.12 -26.98 -1.40
CA VAL A 110 11.89 -28.21 -1.17
C VAL A 110 12.84 -28.00 0.00
N GLN A 111 13.55 -26.85 0.06
CA GLN A 111 14.41 -26.50 1.19
C GLN A 111 13.64 -26.51 2.53
N LYS A 112 12.48 -25.87 2.57
CA LYS A 112 11.64 -25.84 3.77
C LYS A 112 11.12 -27.23 4.18
N ALA A 113 10.93 -28.13 3.22
CA ALA A 113 10.54 -29.51 3.52
C ALA A 113 11.66 -30.27 4.22
N PHE A 114 12.93 -30.01 3.85
CA PHE A 114 14.11 -30.59 4.51
C PHE A 114 14.49 -29.88 5.82
N ASP A 115 14.14 -28.60 6.01
CA ASP A 115 14.28 -27.92 7.30
C ASP A 115 13.33 -28.49 8.37
N THR A 116 12.32 -29.27 7.95
CA THR A 116 11.38 -29.90 8.86
C THR A 116 11.94 -31.24 9.33
N ASP A 117 12.22 -31.36 10.64
CA ASP A 117 12.77 -32.56 11.28
C ASP A 117 12.06 -33.86 10.86
N SER A 118 10.74 -33.80 10.65
CA SER A 118 9.92 -34.96 10.26
C SER A 118 10.33 -35.57 8.91
N THR A 119 10.69 -34.75 7.92
CA THR A 119 11.07 -35.23 6.58
C THR A 119 12.44 -35.88 6.62
N VAL A 120 13.41 -35.21 7.28
CA VAL A 120 14.78 -35.73 7.42
C VAL A 120 14.77 -37.03 8.20
N LEU A 121 14.03 -37.11 9.30
CA LEU A 121 13.91 -38.34 10.09
C LEU A 121 13.28 -39.50 9.31
N TYR A 122 12.29 -39.22 8.45
CA TYR A 122 11.70 -40.25 7.58
C TYR A 122 12.69 -40.78 6.55
N TYR A 123 13.52 -39.91 5.96
CA TYR A 123 14.59 -40.33 5.06
C TYR A 123 15.68 -41.13 5.78
N LEU A 124 16.04 -40.73 7.01
CA LEU A 124 17.05 -41.42 7.81
C LEU A 124 16.57 -42.80 8.28
N ASP A 125 15.28 -42.97 8.60
CA ASP A 125 14.69 -44.25 9.02
C ASP A 125 14.64 -45.28 7.88
N GLY A 126 14.50 -44.81 6.62
CA GLY A 126 14.50 -45.67 5.44
C GLY A 126 15.89 -46.06 4.92
N LEU A 127 16.96 -45.52 5.50
CA LEU A 127 18.34 -45.84 5.12
C LEU A 127 18.86 -47.00 5.96
N ASP A 128 19.57 -47.92 5.31
CA ASP A 128 20.20 -49.05 5.99
C ASP A 128 21.31 -48.56 6.95
N ASP A 129 21.36 -49.15 8.15
CA ASP A 129 22.29 -48.78 9.21
C ASP A 129 23.76 -48.90 8.73
N ASP A 130 24.02 -49.85 7.84
CA ASP A 130 25.34 -50.08 7.25
C ASP A 130 25.77 -48.92 6.34
N ILE A 131 24.84 -48.34 5.58
CA ILE A 131 25.10 -47.17 4.70
C ILE A 131 25.37 -45.93 5.54
N LEU A 132 24.58 -45.73 6.60
CA LEU A 132 24.79 -44.63 7.54
C LEU A 132 26.15 -44.74 8.23
N ARG A 133 26.54 -45.94 8.68
CA ARG A 133 27.85 -46.21 9.28
C ARG A 133 28.99 -45.95 8.29
N GLN A 134 28.85 -46.35 7.03
CA GLN A 134 29.85 -46.09 6.00
C GLN A 134 30.04 -44.59 5.76
N GLN A 135 28.96 -43.82 5.64
CA GLN A 135 29.04 -42.37 5.43
C GLN A 135 29.63 -41.62 6.63
N ILE A 136 29.29 -42.04 7.86
CA ILE A 136 29.90 -41.48 9.08
C ILE A 136 31.39 -41.80 9.14
N GLN A 137 31.80 -43.02 8.76
CA GLN A 137 33.22 -43.37 8.70
C GLN A 137 33.95 -42.61 7.60
N GLU A 138 33.40 -42.50 6.39
CA GLU A 138 34.03 -41.74 5.29
C GLU A 138 34.22 -40.26 5.64
N THR A 139 33.22 -39.63 6.29
CA THR A 139 33.30 -38.24 6.76
C THR A 139 34.26 -38.05 7.93
N THR A 140 34.37 -39.02 8.85
CA THR A 140 35.34 -38.95 9.96
C THR A 140 36.78 -39.24 9.49
N SER A 141 36.98 -40.20 8.58
CA SER A 141 38.28 -40.56 8.04
C SER A 141 38.85 -39.49 7.11
N GLY A 142 37.99 -38.73 6.42
CA GLY A 142 38.40 -37.54 5.65
C GLY A 142 38.91 -36.39 6.53
N ASN A 143 38.60 -36.40 7.83
CA ASN A 143 38.97 -35.34 8.77
C ASN A 143 40.20 -35.69 9.65
N GLU A 144 40.76 -36.91 9.52
CA GLU A 144 42.00 -37.35 10.19
C GLU A 144 43.25 -37.27 9.29
N ILE A 145 43.13 -36.80 8.04
CA ILE A 145 44.28 -36.49 7.16
C ILE A 145 44.41 -34.97 7.01
N ILE A 146 44.62 -34.26 8.12
CA ILE A 146 45.25 -32.93 8.17
C ILE A 146 46.18 -32.89 9.39
#